data_AF-A0A925V267-F1
#
_entry.id   AF-A0A925V267-F1
#
_cell.length_a   1.000
_cell.length_b   1.000
_cell.length_c   1.000
_cell.angle_alpha   90.00
_cell.angle_beta   90.00
_cell.angle_gamma   90.00
#
_symmetry.space_group_name_H-M   'P 1'
#
loop_
_entity.id
_entity.type
_entity.pdbx_description
1 polymer ?
#
loop_
_entity_poly.entity_id
_entity_poly.type
_entity_poly.pdbx_seq_one_letter_code
_entity_poly.pdbx_strand_id
1 'polypeptide(L)' 'MQYHCSACHTAFESAELPHACPHCRAEAGLEQVHATPMPMKLFGVLLGIVVVTSFVGALYGRFAG' A
#
# COMPACT_ATOMS: atom_id res chain seq x y z
N MET A 1 -4.01 8.63 12.75
CA MET A 1 -2.99 8.49 11.68
C MET A 1 -2.07 7.35 12.09
N GLN A 2 -1.69 6.46 11.17
CA GLN A 2 -0.86 5.31 11.49
C GLN A 2 0.63 5.65 11.28
N TYR A 3 1.46 5.32 12.27
CA TYR A 3 2.89 5.57 12.28
C TYR A 3 3.65 4.26 12.47
N HIS A 4 4.79 4.14 11.79
CA HIS A 4 5.79 3.13 12.04
C HIS A 4 7.00 3.78 12.70
N CYS A 5 7.51 3.19 13.77
CA CYS A 5 8.79 3.60 14.35
C CYS A 5 9.92 2.85 13.65
N SER A 6 10.89 3.54 13.06
CA SER A 6 12.04 2.91 12.39
C SER A 6 13.01 2.23 13.36
N ALA A 7 12.98 2.58 14.65
CA ALA A 7 13.88 2.02 15.66
C ALA A 7 13.39 0.67 16.22
N CYS A 8 12.09 0.52 16.48
CA CYS A 8 11.52 -0.72 17.02
C CYS A 8 10.55 -1.42 16.07
N HIS A 9 10.34 -0.86 14.87
CA HIS A 9 9.45 -1.36 13.82
C HIS A 9 7.98 -1.56 14.22
N THR A 10 7.57 -1.09 15.40
CA THR A 10 6.18 -1.20 15.86
C THR A 10 5.29 -0.19 15.15
N ALA A 11 4.15 -0.67 14.65
CA ALA A 11 3.07 0.18 14.16
C ALA A 11 2.21 0.67 15.33
N PHE A 12 1.83 1.94 15.33
CA PHE A 12 0.91 2.50 16.30
C PHE A 12 0.07 3.61 15.69
N GLU A 13 -1.05 3.93 16.32
CA GLU A 13 -1.97 4.97 15.86
C GLU A 13 -1.97 6.15 16.83
N SER A 14 -1.85 7.37 16.30
CA SER A 14 -2.02 8.60 17.08
C SER A 14 -2.87 9.62 16.31
N ALA A 15 -3.64 10.41 17.05
CA ALA A 15 -4.49 11.47 16.49
C ALA A 15 -3.67 12.74 16.16
N GLU A 16 -2.61 12.99 16.93
CA GLU A 16 -1.68 14.12 16.78
C GLU A 16 -0.29 13.63 16.38
N LEU A 17 0.57 14.54 15.89
CA LEU A 17 1.96 14.26 15.52
C LEU A 17 2.72 13.74 16.75
N PRO A 18 3.04 12.42 16.82
CA PRO A 18 3.73 11.89 17.98
C PRO A 18 5.19 12.32 17.92
N HIS A 19 5.67 12.98 18.98
CA HIS A 19 7.09 13.33 19.11
C HIS A 19 7.96 12.16 19.57
N ALA A 20 7.35 11.10 20.13
CA ALA A 20 8.06 9.93 20.60
C ALA A 20 7.24 8.65 20.36
N CYS A 21 7.94 7.55 20.08
CA CYS A 21 7.30 6.23 20.01
C CYS A 21 6.84 5.78 21.42
N PRO A 22 5.61 5.28 21.60
CA PRO A 22 5.11 4.84 22.91
C PRO A 22 5.88 3.62 23.48
N HIS A 23 6.53 2.84 22.63
CA HIS A 23 7.15 1.58 23.02
C HIS A 23 8.63 1.72 23.38
N CYS A 24 9.41 2.38 22.53
CA CYS A 24 10.86 2.54 22.69
C CYS A 24 11.28 3.96 23.10
N ARG A 25 10.34 4.91 23.15
CA ARG A 25 10.57 6.35 23.43
C ARG A 25 11.59 7.00 22.49
N ALA A 26 11.83 6.43 21.32
CA ALA A 26 12.64 7.08 20.30
C ALA A 26 11.93 8.35 19.79
N GLU A 27 12.66 9.47 19.81
CA GLU A 27 12.17 10.81 19.46
C GLU A 27 12.33 11.14 17.97
N ALA A 28 13.03 10.27 17.23
CA ALA A 28 13.33 10.41 15.81
C ALA A 28 13.01 9.11 15.06
N GLY A 29 12.63 9.22 13.78
CA GLY A 29 12.35 8.07 12.92
C GLY A 29 10.90 7.57 12.93
N LEU A 30 9.94 8.48 13.12
CA LEU A 30 8.52 8.17 13.02
C LEU A 30 8.06 8.40 11.58
N GLU A 31 7.81 7.30 10.87
CA GLU A 31 7.36 7.32 9.49
C GLU A 31 5.83 7.23 9.47
N GLN A 32 5.17 8.22 8.87
CA GLN A 32 3.73 8.15 8.68
C GLN A 32 3.43 7.16 7.56
N VAL A 33 2.62 6.15 7.87
CA VAL A 33 2.15 5.19 6.89
C VAL A 33 1.15 5.90 5.99
N HIS A 34 1.63 6.36 4.84
CA HIS A 34 0.78 6.94 3.82
C HIS A 34 0.03 5.79 3.14
N ALA A 35 -1.24 5.62 3.52
CA ALA A 35 -2.13 4.74 2.79
C ALA A 35 -2.16 5.19 1.31
N THR A 36 -1.94 4.25 0.39
CA THR A 36 -1.96 4.54 -1.05
C THR A 36 -3.26 5.25 -1.40
N PRO A 37 -3.21 6.42 -2.07
CA PRO A 37 -4.41 7.19 -2.35
C PRO A 37 -5.36 6.36 -3.21
N MET A 38 -6.66 6.44 -2.90
CA MET A 38 -7.74 5.70 -3.58
C MET A 38 -7.65 5.71 -5.13
N PRO A 39 -7.33 6.83 -5.82
CA PRO A 39 -7.18 6.81 -7.29
C PRO A 39 -6.08 5.87 -7.79
N MET A 40 -4.97 5.74 -7.05
CA MET A 40 -3.86 4.86 -7.44
C MET A 40 -4.25 3.39 -7.34
N LYS A 41 -5.05 3.02 -6.33
CA LYS A 41 -5.63 1.67 -6.22
C LYS A 41 -6.54 1.34 -7.39
N LEU A 42 -7.43 2.27 -7.77
CA LEU A 42 -8.35 2.07 -8.90
C LEU A 42 -7.61 1.91 -10.22
N PHE A 43 -6.58 2.71 -10.44
CA PHE A 43 -5.74 2.59 -11.63
C PHE A 43 -5.04 1.22 -11.72
N GLY A 44 -4.48 0.74 -10.61
CA GLY A 44 -3.88 -0.59 -10.55
C GLY A 44 -4.87 -1.72 -10.86
N VAL A 45 -6.11 -1.62 -10.37
CA VAL A 45 -7.18 -2.59 -10.68
C VAL A 45 -7.53 -2.57 -12.16
N LEU A 46 -7.69 -1.39 -12.75
CA LEU A 46 -8.03 -1.25 -14.17
C LEU A 46 -6.93 -1.86 -15.06
N LEU A 47 -5.67 -1.58 -14.78
CA LEU A 47 -4.55 -2.22 -15.49
C LEU A 47 -4.57 -3.74 -15.34
N GLY A 48 -4.84 -4.26 -14.14
CA GLY A 48 -4.99 -5.70 -13.92
C GLY A 48 -6.08 -6.33 -14.79
N ILE A 49 -7.24 -5.70 -14.89
CA ILE A 49 -8.35 -6.18 -15.74
C ILE A 49 -7.96 -6.20 -17.22
N VAL A 50 -7.29 -5.15 -17.71
CA VAL A 50 -6.84 -5.08 -19.12
C VAL A 50 -5.85 -6.19 -19.44
N VAL A 51 -4.89 -6.46 -18.55
CA VAL A 51 -3.92 -7.55 -18.74
C VAL A 51 -4.61 -8.91 -18.76
N VAL A 52 -5.51 -9.18 -17.81
CA VAL A 52 -6.22 -10.47 -17.72
C VAL A 52 -7.09 -10.68 -18.95
N THR A 53 -7.89 -9.70 -19.35
CA THR A 53 -8.76 -9.80 -20.53
C THR A 53 -7.96 -9.98 -21.82
N SER A 54 -6.83 -9.30 -21.97
CA SER A 54 -5.93 -9.47 -23.11
C SER A 54 -5.33 -10.88 -23.16
N PHE A 55 -4.88 -11.42 -22.02
CA PHE A 55 -4.35 -12.78 -21.94
C PHE A 55 -5.42 -13.83 -22.25
N VAL A 56 -6.62 -13.68 -21.70
CA VAL A 56 -7.74 -14.59 -21.96
C VAL A 56 -8.12 -14.55 -23.44
N GLY A 57 -8.26 -13.36 -24.03
CA GLY A 57 -8.54 -13.21 -25.45
C GLY A 57 -7.46 -13.84 -26.35
N ALA A 58 -6.19 -13.68 -26.01
CA ALA A 58 -5.09 -14.30 -26.73
C ALA A 58 -5.10 -15.84 -26.65
N LEU A 59 -5.40 -16.40 -25.47
CA LEU A 59 -5.55 -17.85 -25.29
C LEU A 59 -6.73 -18.39 -26.08
N TYR A 60 -7.91 -17.76 -25.96
CA TYR A 60 -9.09 -18.15 -26.71
C TYR A 60 -8.86 -18.08 -28.23
N GLY A 61 -8.26 -17.00 -28.73
CA GLY A 61 -7.92 -16.87 -30.14
C GLY A 61 -6.91 -17.92 -30.62
N ARG A 62 -6.05 -18.43 -29.74
CA ARG A 62 -5.09 -19.49 -30.05
C ARG A 62 -5.68 -20.91 -30.02
N PHE A 63 -6.75 -21.15 -29.26
CA PHE A 63 -7.41 -22.46 -29.19
C PHE A 63 -8.63 -22.59 -30.12
N ALA A 64 -9.24 -21.48 -30.53
CA ALA A 64 -10.45 -21.47 -31.37
C ALA A 64 -10.18 -21.19 -32.86
N GLY A 65 -8.93 -20.94 -33.26
CA GLY A 65 -8.49 -20.76 -34.66
C GLY A 65 -7.51 -21.82 -35.09
#